data_AF-A0A972DXC7-F1
#
_entry.id   AF-A0A972DXC7-F1
#
_cell.length_a   1.000
_cell.length_b   1.000
_cell.length_c   1.000
_cell.angle_alpha   90.00
_cell.angle_beta   90.00
_cell.angle_gamma   90.00
#
_symmetry.space_group_name_H-M   'P 1'
#
loop_
_entity.id
_entity.type
_entity.pdbx_description
1 polymer ?
#
loop_
_entity_poly.entity_id
_entity_poly.type
_entity_poly.pdbx_seq_one_letter_code
_entity_poly.pdbx_strand_id
1 'polypeptide(L)' 'MTRTYRKVVVVGAGSVGTTYIYALLQTGLASEIALIDLDAKRVEGKSMDLSHGLPFIPPARRR' A
#
# COMPACT_ATOMS: atom_id res chain seq x y z
N MET A 1 11.31 22.59 7.83
CA MET A 1 10.47 21.44 8.22
C MET A 1 10.60 20.34 7.17
N THR A 2 11.51 19.37 7.36
CA THR A 2 11.55 18.16 6.52
C THR A 2 10.47 17.21 7.01
N ARG A 3 9.34 17.17 6.30
CA ARG A 3 8.21 16.29 6.60
C ARG A 3 8.59 14.87 6.19
N THR A 4 8.89 13.99 7.14
CA THR A 4 9.30 12.61 6.86
C THR A 4 8.07 11.78 6.48
N TYR A 5 7.91 11.51 5.18
CA TYR A 5 6.92 10.57 4.68
C TYR A 5 7.53 9.18 4.59
N ARG A 6 6.82 8.17 5.12
CA ARG A 6 7.23 6.77 4.99
C ARG A 6 6.62 6.23 3.70
N LYS A 7 7.43 6.21 2.64
CA LYS A 7 7.10 5.57 1.37
C LYS A 7 7.58 4.12 1.41
N VAL A 8 6.69 3.19 1.09
CA VAL A 8 7.00 1.75 1.02
C VAL A 8 6.75 1.27 -0.41
N VAL A 9 7.69 0.50 -0.96
CA VAL A 9 7.57 -0.09 -2.29
C VAL A 9 7.60 -1.60 -2.13
N VAL A 10 6.59 -2.28 -2.68
CA VAL A 10 6.47 -3.74 -2.66
C VAL A 10 6.63 -4.25 -4.09
N VAL A 11 7.57 -5.16 -4.29
CA VAL A 11 7.83 -5.81 -5.57
C VAL A 11 7.25 -7.23 -5.50
N GLY A 12 6.24 -7.49 -6.33
CA GLY A 12 5.45 -8.71 -6.36
C GLY A 12 4.00 -8.49 -5.89
N ALA A 13 3.07 -8.42 -6.83
CA ALA A 13 1.61 -8.35 -6.63
C ALA A 13 0.96 -9.73 -6.41
N GLY A 14 1.74 -10.70 -5.94
CA GLY A 14 1.22 -11.99 -5.48
C GLY A 14 0.43 -11.87 -4.18
N SER A 15 -0.06 -13.01 -3.68
CA SER A 15 -0.83 -13.06 -2.43
C SER A 15 -0.05 -12.49 -1.25
N VAL A 16 1.22 -12.84 -1.11
CA VAL A 16 2.07 -12.36 -0.01
C VAL A 16 2.26 -10.85 -0.04
N GLY A 17 2.65 -10.28 -1.18
CA GLY A 17 2.86 -8.83 -1.32
C GLY A 17 1.58 -8.02 -1.09
N THR A 18 0.46 -8.49 -1.64
CA THR A 18 -0.84 -7.83 -1.46
C THR A 18 -1.31 -7.89 0.00
N THR A 19 -1.19 -9.05 0.67
CA THR A 19 -1.54 -9.20 2.09
C THR A 19 -0.65 -8.32 2.98
N TYR A 20 0.64 -8.22 2.66
CA TYR A 20 1.54 -7.34 3.39
C TYR A 20 1.12 -5.87 3.27
N ILE A 21 0.79 -5.40 2.06
CA ILE A 21 0.27 -4.03 1.87
C ILE A 21 -1.01 -3.82 2.67
N TYR A 22 -1.94 -4.78 2.64
CA TYR A 22 -3.20 -4.67 3.37
C TYR A 22 -2.97 -4.52 4.88
N ALA A 23 -2.12 -5.38 5.47
CA ALA A 23 -1.76 -5.28 6.88
C ALA A 23 -1.04 -3.94 7.18
N LEU A 24 -0.14 -3.50 6.30
CA LEU A 24 0.59 -2.25 6.45
C LEU A 24 -0.34 -1.04 6.44
N LEU A 25 -1.33 -1.01 5.55
CA LEU A 25 -2.37 0.02 5.50
C LEU A 25 -3.12 0.08 6.83
N GLN A 26 -3.58 -1.06 7.36
CA GLN A 26 -4.31 -1.13 8.64
C GLN A 26 -3.54 -0.57 9.84
N THR A 27 -2.20 -0.68 9.84
CA THR A 27 -1.37 -0.11 10.92
C THR A 27 -1.21 1.42 10.84
N GLY A 28 -1.49 2.02 9.68
CA GLY A 28 -1.23 3.42 9.38
C GLY A 28 0.27 3.79 9.38
N LEU A 29 1.19 2.83 9.26
CA LEU A 29 2.63 3.10 9.33
C LEU A 29 3.19 3.76 8.07
N ALA A 30 2.63 3.42 6.90
CA ALA A 30 3.06 3.97 5.62
C ALA A 30 2.13 5.11 5.18
N SER A 31 2.73 6.20 4.68
CA SER A 31 2.00 7.33 4.11
C SER A 31 1.83 7.23 2.60
N GLU A 32 2.67 6.43 1.94
CA GLU A 32 2.62 6.17 0.51
C GLU A 32 3.05 4.73 0.27
N ILE A 33 2.31 4.01 -0.58
CA ILE A 33 2.62 2.63 -0.95
C ILE A 33 2.63 2.53 -2.47
N ALA A 34 3.67 1.92 -3.03
CA ALA A 34 3.75 1.56 -4.44
C ALA A 34 3.83 0.03 -4.60
N LEU A 35 3.08 -0.51 -5.55
CA LEU A 35 3.08 -1.93 -5.89
C LEU A 35 3.64 -2.10 -7.31
N ILE A 36 4.65 -2.95 -7.47
CA ILE A 36 5.32 -3.23 -8.73
C ILE A 36 5.25 -4.72 -9.01
N ASP A 37 4.89 -5.11 -10.23
CA ASP A 37 4.96 -6.50 -10.71
C ASP A 37 5.22 -6.48 -12.23
N LEU A 38 5.57 -7.63 -12.81
CA LEU A 38 5.68 -7.82 -14.25
C LEU A 38 4.29 -7.86 -14.92
N ASP A 39 3.28 -8.38 -14.21
CA ASP A 39 1.90 -8.44 -14.69
C ASP A 39 1.15 -7.14 -14.36
N ALA A 40 1.13 -6.21 -15.32
CA ALA A 40 0.49 -4.90 -15.17
C ALA A 40 -1.01 -5.00 -14.84
N LYS A 41 -1.74 -5.97 -15.44
CA LYS A 41 -3.17 -6.16 -15.17
C LYS A 41 -3.41 -6.60 -13.73
N ARG A 42 -2.54 -7.46 -13.20
CA ARG A 42 -2.59 -7.87 -11.79
C ARG A 42 -2.33 -6.69 -10.86
N VAL A 43 -1.33 -5.86 -11.15
CA VAL A 43 -1.02 -4.67 -10.33
C VAL A 43 -2.20 -3.71 -10.31
N GLU A 44 -2.77 -3.42 -11.47
CA GLU A 44 -3.94 -2.54 -11.59
C GLU A 44 -5.14 -3.09 -10.78
N GLY A 45 -5.45 -4.38 -10.96
CA GLY A 45 -6.51 -5.06 -10.21
C GLY A 45 -6.31 -4.99 -8.69
N LYS A 46 -5.09 -5.27 -8.21
CA LYS A 46 -4.78 -5.18 -6.77
C LYS A 46 -4.77 -3.75 -6.26
N SER A 47 -4.30 -2.80 -7.06
CA SER A 47 -4.28 -1.39 -6.67
C SER A 47 -5.69 -0.82 -6.54
N MET A 48 -6.61 -1.19 -7.42
CA MET A 48 -8.02 -0.78 -7.33
C MET A 48 -8.67 -1.33 -6.05
N ASP A 49 -8.48 -2.62 -5.77
CA ASP A 49 -9.00 -3.28 -4.57
C ASP A 49 -8.48 -2.62 -3.28
N LEU A 50 -7.16 -2.39 -3.21
CA LEU A 50 -6.53 -1.69 -2.09
C LEU A 50 -7.04 -0.24 -1.96
N SER A 51 -7.23 0.46 -3.06
CA SER A 51 -7.74 1.85 -3.08
C SER A 51 -9.18 1.95 -2.59
N HIS A 52 -10.03 0.99 -2.96
CA HIS A 52 -11.40 0.90 -2.45
C HIS A 52 -11.45 0.64 -0.93
N GLY A 53 -10.41 -0.01 -0.38
CA GLY A 53 -10.29 -0.23 1.06
C GLY A 53 -9.86 1.00 1.86
N LEU A 54 -9.15 1.97 1.25
CA LEU A 54 -8.56 3.12 1.94
C LEU A 54 -9.52 3.93 2.83
N PRO A 55 -10.80 4.18 2.46
CA PRO A 55 -11.73 4.92 3.31
C PRO A 55 -12.04 4.24 4.65
N PHE A 56 -11.80 2.94 4.77
CA PHE A 56 -12.08 2.14 5.97
C PHE A 56 -10.86 1.94 6.87
N ILE A 57 -9.74 2.56 6.52
CA ILE A 57 -8.45 2.34 7.16
C ILE A 57 -8.06 3.61 7.96
N PRO A 58 -7.48 3.47 9.17
CA PRO A 58 -7.03 4.63 9.92
C PRO A 58 -6.01 5.46 9.13
N PRO A 59 -6.00 6.80 9.30
CA PRO A 59 -5.09 7.65 8.58
C PRO A 59 -3.64 7.31 8.92
N ALA A 60 -2.75 7.49 7.94
CA ALA A 60 -1.32 7.26 8.15
C ALA A 60 -0.80 8.10 9.33
N ARG A 61 -0.20 7.44 10.31
CA ARG A 61 0.36 8.02 11.53
C ARG A 61 1.57 8.89 11.17
N ARG A 62 1.35 10.20 11.17
CA ARG A 62 2.40 11.20 11.11
C ARG A 62 2.93 11.41 12.52
N ARG A 63 4.03 10.75 12.85
CA ARG A 63 4.83 11.08 14.04
C ARG A 63 5.82 12.16 13.67
#